data_AF-A0A2J7QB87-F1
#
_entry.id   AF-A0A2J7QB87-F1
#
_cell.length_a   1.000
_cell.length_b   1.000
_cell.length_c   1.000
_cell.angle_alpha   90.00
_cell.angle_beta   90.00
_cell.angle_gamma   90.00
#
_symmetry.space_group_name_H-M   'P 1'
#
loop_
_entity.id
_entity.type
_entity.pdbx_description
1 polymer ?
#
loop_
_entity_poly.entity_id
_entity_poly.type
_entity_poly.pdbx_seq_one_letter_code
_entity_poly.pdbx_strand_id
1 'polypeptide(L)'
;GPRICDTALARSWVVLLSLDAQPTDGEQETFEEVQHVLRNSEPILEEIQCYKGAGKEIREAISTPTEEFQQRAWHAVLPLVSRLKRFYEFSTELEVVVPKILFQLCSGPMTPTQHLEMQQALVKQFAEILEFVLKFDEYKMKTPAIQNDFSYYRRTITRQRMSSHNGFEHLDTREVTNELANRMSLFYAHATPMLKVLSEATSMFVKENSDIPIENTTETLSTMAKVCLRMLENPNLISQFQREETQLFVLRVMVGLVILYDHVHPQGAFVKASNVDVKGCVKLLKEQPAARSEGLLNALRYTTKHLNEEATPKNIKNLLAA
;
A
#
# COMPACT_ATOMS: atom_id res chain seq x y z
N GLY A 1 31.64 -12.54 -5.05
CA GLY A 1 31.50 -11.09 -5.30
C GLY A 1 30.03 -10.69 -5.25
N PRO A 2 29.69 -9.42 -4.99
CA PRO A 2 28.32 -8.96 -4.68
C PRO A 2 27.25 -9.46 -5.67
N ARG A 3 27.51 -9.38 -6.98
CA ARG A 3 26.59 -9.83 -8.04
C ARG A 3 26.21 -11.32 -8.00
N ILE A 4 27.08 -12.18 -7.46
CA ILE A 4 26.84 -13.62 -7.35
C ILE A 4 25.87 -13.89 -6.20
N CYS A 5 25.99 -13.13 -5.10
CA CYS A 5 25.10 -13.20 -3.94
C CYS A 5 23.69 -12.73 -4.31
N ASP A 6 23.56 -11.59 -5.00
CA ASP A 6 22.25 -11.08 -5.45
C ASP A 6 21.51 -12.07 -6.38
N THR A 7 22.25 -12.78 -7.24
CA THR A 7 21.67 -13.76 -8.17
C THR A 7 21.25 -15.05 -7.44
N ALA A 8 21.96 -15.45 -6.39
CA ALA A 8 21.57 -16.58 -5.55
C ALA A 8 20.33 -16.24 -4.70
N LEU A 9 20.30 -15.05 -4.10
CA LEU A 9 19.15 -14.56 -3.35
C LEU A 9 17.91 -14.42 -4.24
N ALA A 10 18.06 -13.88 -5.45
CA ALA A 10 16.99 -13.82 -6.45
C ALA A 10 16.44 -15.21 -6.83
N ARG A 11 17.30 -16.23 -6.97
CA ARG A 11 16.84 -17.62 -7.19
C ARG A 11 16.06 -18.15 -5.99
N SER A 12 16.52 -17.89 -4.77
CA SER A 12 15.80 -18.27 -3.55
C SER A 12 14.41 -17.64 -3.50
N TRP A 13 14.31 -16.38 -3.92
CA TRP A 13 13.04 -15.66 -3.96
C TRP A 13 12.07 -16.17 -5.04
N VAL A 14 12.56 -16.63 -6.19
CA VAL A 14 11.69 -17.33 -7.17
C VAL A 14 11.02 -18.55 -6.52
N VAL A 15 11.79 -19.32 -5.74
CA VAL A 15 11.29 -20.49 -5.02
C VAL A 15 10.31 -20.06 -3.91
N LEU A 16 10.65 -19.01 -3.15
CA LEU A 16 9.80 -18.41 -2.12
C LEU A 16 8.43 -18.01 -2.66
N LEU A 17 8.37 -17.40 -3.85
CA LEU A 17 7.11 -16.99 -4.48
C LEU A 17 6.28 -18.17 -5.00
N SER A 18 6.89 -19.35 -5.13
CA SER A 18 6.22 -20.56 -5.63
C SER A 18 5.75 -21.50 -4.50
N LEU A 19 6.15 -21.25 -3.25
CA LEU A 19 5.89 -22.12 -2.10
C LEU A 19 5.37 -21.32 -0.89
N ASP A 20 4.74 -22.02 0.05
CA ASP A 20 4.43 -21.46 1.35
C ASP A 20 5.64 -21.57 2.27
N ALA A 21 6.38 -20.47 2.41
CA ALA A 21 7.44 -20.37 3.39
C ALA A 21 6.89 -20.61 4.80
N GLN A 22 7.55 -21.49 5.52
CA GLN A 22 7.24 -21.76 6.92
C GLN A 22 8.07 -20.80 7.80
N PRO A 23 7.46 -20.16 8.80
CA PRO A 23 8.19 -19.34 9.74
C PRO A 23 9.19 -20.18 10.55
N THR A 24 10.32 -19.58 10.88
CA THR A 24 11.21 -20.11 11.93
C THR A 24 10.61 -19.86 13.32
N ASP A 25 11.13 -20.53 14.35
CA ASP A 25 10.69 -20.33 15.74
C ASP A 25 10.76 -18.85 16.18
N GLY A 26 11.74 -18.10 15.66
CA GLY A 26 11.90 -16.67 15.96
C GLY A 26 10.92 -15.76 15.21
N GLU A 27 10.35 -16.24 14.10
CA GLU A 27 9.35 -15.49 13.31
C GLU A 27 7.92 -15.77 13.76
N GLN A 28 7.67 -16.90 14.43
CA GLN A 28 6.32 -17.47 14.62
C GLN A 28 5.30 -16.46 15.15
N GLU A 29 5.62 -15.73 16.23
CA GLU A 29 4.69 -14.77 16.83
C GLU A 29 4.33 -13.64 15.87
N THR A 30 5.33 -13.01 15.26
CA THR A 30 5.11 -11.92 14.29
C THR A 30 4.39 -12.43 13.06
N PHE A 31 4.76 -13.62 12.58
CA PHE A 31 4.15 -14.26 11.41
C PHE A 31 2.66 -14.51 11.62
N GLU A 32 2.25 -15.04 12.78
CA GLU A 32 0.86 -15.34 13.08
C GLU A 32 -0.01 -14.08 13.15
N GLU A 33 0.49 -13.02 13.80
CA GLU A 33 -0.21 -11.75 13.86
C GLU A 33 -0.40 -11.13 12.47
N VAL A 34 0.67 -11.10 11.67
CA VAL A 34 0.63 -10.57 10.30
C VAL A 34 -0.29 -11.42 9.43
N GLN A 35 -0.25 -12.75 9.59
CA GLN A 35 -1.12 -13.66 8.86
C GLN A 35 -2.59 -13.44 9.21
N HIS A 36 -2.90 -13.12 10.46
CA HIS A 36 -4.27 -12.79 10.87
C HIS A 36 -4.81 -11.59 10.09
N VAL A 37 -4.01 -10.54 9.93
CA VAL A 37 -4.36 -9.36 9.13
C VAL A 37 -4.45 -9.74 7.65
N LEU A 38 -3.41 -10.37 7.08
CA LEU A 38 -3.34 -10.68 5.65
C LEU A 38 -4.47 -11.60 5.15
N ARG A 39 -5.11 -12.41 6.01
CA ARG A 39 -6.31 -13.19 5.63
C ARG A 39 -7.46 -12.32 5.09
N ASN A 40 -7.53 -11.04 5.48
CA ASN A 40 -8.55 -10.11 5.01
C ASN A 40 -8.15 -9.33 3.75
N SER A 41 -6.91 -9.45 3.27
CA SER A 41 -6.40 -8.67 2.13
C SER A 41 -7.19 -8.92 0.84
N GLU A 42 -7.35 -10.18 0.42
CA GLU A 42 -8.05 -10.51 -0.82
C GLU A 42 -9.55 -10.15 -0.79
N PRO A 43 -10.34 -10.47 0.27
CA PRO A 43 -11.72 -10.00 0.38
C PRO A 43 -11.85 -8.47 0.28
N ILE A 44 -10.92 -7.71 0.86
CA ILE A 44 -10.92 -6.25 0.76
C ILE A 44 -10.64 -5.78 -0.66
N LEU A 45 -9.70 -6.42 -1.35
CA LEU A 45 -9.39 -6.11 -2.76
C LEU A 45 -10.59 -6.41 -3.67
N GLU A 46 -11.26 -7.54 -3.47
CA GLU A 46 -12.49 -7.88 -4.19
C GLU A 46 -13.59 -6.82 -3.95
N GLU A 47 -13.79 -6.41 -2.70
CA GLU A 47 -14.81 -5.42 -2.35
C GLU A 47 -14.56 -4.04 -2.97
N ILE A 48 -13.32 -3.53 -2.94
CA ILE A 48 -13.00 -2.23 -3.56
C ILE A 48 -13.04 -2.31 -5.08
N GLN A 49 -12.60 -3.42 -5.68
CA GLN A 49 -12.67 -3.63 -7.13
C GLN A 49 -14.13 -3.63 -7.63
N CYS A 50 -15.05 -4.15 -6.81
CA CYS A 50 -16.48 -4.21 -7.12
C CYS A 50 -17.29 -3.02 -6.58
N TYR A 51 -16.64 -1.94 -6.13
CA TYR A 51 -17.31 -0.76 -5.58
C TYR A 51 -17.98 0.08 -6.68
N LYS A 52 -19.30 -0.08 -6.85
CA LYS A 52 -20.09 0.64 -7.88
C LYS A 52 -20.48 2.06 -7.48
N GLY A 53 -20.59 2.31 -6.17
CA GLY A 53 -21.07 3.56 -5.61
C GLY A 53 -22.58 3.80 -5.73
N ALA A 54 -23.08 4.86 -5.09
CA ALA A 54 -24.50 5.25 -5.04
C ALA A 54 -24.79 6.55 -5.81
N GLY A 55 -23.99 6.85 -6.84
CA GLY A 55 -24.02 8.15 -7.51
C GLY A 55 -25.36 8.49 -8.19
N LYS A 56 -26.14 7.50 -8.63
CA LYS A 56 -27.47 7.74 -9.23
C LYS A 56 -28.44 8.23 -8.16
N GLU A 57 -28.56 7.47 -7.09
CA GLU A 57 -29.48 7.73 -5.98
C GLU A 57 -29.12 9.06 -5.29
N ILE A 58 -27.83 9.34 -5.10
CA ILE A 58 -27.34 10.61 -4.56
C ILE A 58 -27.73 11.79 -5.46
N ARG A 59 -27.56 11.68 -6.79
CA ARG A 59 -27.94 12.75 -7.72
C ARG A 59 -29.44 13.03 -7.70
N GLU A 60 -30.26 11.98 -7.69
CA GLU A 60 -31.73 12.10 -7.61
C GLU A 60 -32.16 12.77 -6.30
N ALA A 61 -31.55 12.41 -5.16
CA ALA A 61 -31.80 13.03 -3.87
C ALA A 61 -31.36 14.51 -3.81
N ILE A 62 -30.28 14.88 -4.49
CA ILE A 62 -29.81 16.28 -4.53
C ILE A 62 -30.67 17.13 -5.47
N SER A 63 -31.02 16.61 -6.66
CA SER A 63 -31.79 17.37 -7.65
C SER A 63 -33.25 17.55 -7.24
N THR A 64 -33.83 16.55 -6.57
CA THR A 64 -35.23 16.55 -6.13
C THR A 64 -35.29 16.09 -4.67
N PRO A 65 -35.21 17.01 -3.69
CA PRO A 65 -35.06 16.66 -2.28
C PRO A 65 -36.39 16.24 -1.61
N THR A 66 -37.04 15.20 -2.14
CA THR A 66 -38.20 14.56 -1.51
C THR A 66 -37.74 13.55 -0.45
N GLU A 67 -38.60 13.25 0.53
CA GLU A 67 -38.30 12.27 1.57
C GLU A 67 -37.98 10.89 0.98
N GLU A 68 -38.74 10.45 -0.03
CA GLU A 68 -38.53 9.20 -0.75
C GLU A 68 -37.11 9.11 -1.36
N PHE A 69 -36.66 10.16 -2.04
CA PHE A 69 -35.36 10.15 -2.69
C PHE A 69 -34.22 10.25 -1.68
N GLN A 70 -34.39 11.01 -0.59
CA GLN A 70 -33.41 11.03 0.51
C GLN A 70 -33.28 9.67 1.18
N GLN A 71 -34.40 8.98 1.47
CA GLN A 71 -34.37 7.64 2.07
C GLN A 71 -33.70 6.62 1.13
N ARG A 72 -34.00 6.66 -0.17
CA ARG A 72 -33.40 5.74 -1.15
C ARG A 72 -31.88 5.95 -1.29
N ALA A 73 -31.41 7.20 -1.35
CA ALA A 73 -29.98 7.49 -1.34
C ALA A 73 -29.32 7.06 -0.03
N TRP A 74 -29.98 7.28 1.11
CA TRP A 74 -29.47 6.85 2.40
C TRP A 74 -29.29 5.33 2.48
N HIS A 75 -30.31 4.55 2.10
CA HIS A 75 -30.24 3.08 2.10
C HIS A 75 -29.18 2.54 1.13
N ALA A 76 -28.96 3.21 -0.01
CA ALA A 76 -27.91 2.83 -0.96
C ALA A 76 -26.50 3.12 -0.41
N VAL A 77 -26.32 4.24 0.30
CA VAL A 77 -25.02 4.70 0.80
C VAL A 77 -24.58 3.97 2.05
N LEU A 78 -25.48 3.60 2.96
CA LEU A 78 -25.14 2.93 4.22
C LEU A 78 -24.22 1.70 4.07
N PRO A 79 -24.56 0.66 3.28
CA PRO A 79 -23.70 -0.51 3.13
C PRO A 79 -22.35 -0.17 2.46
N LEU A 80 -22.32 0.86 1.62
CA LEU A 80 -21.08 1.32 1.01
C LEU A 80 -20.16 1.98 2.05
N VAL A 81 -20.71 2.77 2.97
CA VAL A 81 -19.96 3.40 4.06
C VAL A 81 -19.42 2.36 5.05
N SER A 82 -20.17 1.29 5.31
CA SER A 82 -19.69 0.14 6.09
C SER A 82 -18.42 -0.47 5.48
N ARG A 83 -18.40 -0.68 4.15
CA ARG A 83 -17.20 -1.15 3.44
C ARG A 83 -16.04 -0.15 3.54
N LEU A 84 -16.32 1.14 3.37
CA LEU A 84 -15.30 2.18 3.53
C LEU A 84 -14.71 2.20 4.95
N LYS A 85 -15.54 1.97 5.96
CA LYS A 85 -15.08 1.83 7.35
C LYS A 85 -14.15 0.62 7.48
N ARG A 86 -14.54 -0.54 6.95
CA ARG A 86 -13.71 -1.76 6.96
C ARG A 86 -12.36 -1.54 6.29
N PHE A 87 -12.31 -0.86 5.15
CA PHE A 87 -11.04 -0.58 4.46
C PHE A 87 -10.14 0.34 5.29
N TYR A 88 -10.70 1.36 5.95
CA TYR A 88 -9.96 2.23 6.84
C TYR A 88 -9.45 1.47 8.07
N GLU A 89 -10.27 0.65 8.70
CA GLU A 89 -9.87 -0.18 9.84
C GLU A 89 -8.74 -1.14 9.46
N PHE A 90 -8.81 -1.78 8.29
CA PHE A 90 -7.72 -2.60 7.77
C PHE A 90 -6.41 -1.81 7.61
N SER A 91 -6.48 -0.55 7.18
CA SER A 91 -5.28 0.30 7.11
C SER A 91 -4.64 0.51 8.49
N THR A 92 -5.45 0.61 9.55
CA THR A 92 -4.94 0.72 10.92
C THR A 92 -4.34 -0.59 11.43
N GLU A 93 -4.85 -1.74 10.99
CA GLU A 93 -4.22 -3.04 11.28
C GLU A 93 -2.85 -3.14 10.59
N LEU A 94 -2.73 -2.70 9.33
CA LEU A 94 -1.45 -2.62 8.62
C LEU A 94 -0.45 -1.69 9.33
N GLU A 95 -0.91 -0.52 9.81
CA GLU A 95 -0.09 0.43 10.56
C GLU A 95 0.55 -0.21 11.82
N VAL A 96 -0.16 -1.15 12.45
CA VAL A 96 0.32 -1.86 13.65
C VAL A 96 1.29 -3.00 13.32
N VAL A 97 1.02 -3.81 12.30
CA VAL A 97 1.83 -5.00 12.02
C VAL A 97 3.10 -4.72 11.23
N VAL A 98 3.13 -3.66 10.40
CA VAL A 98 4.29 -3.30 9.58
C VAL A 98 5.53 -3.01 10.44
N PRO A 99 5.48 -2.18 11.50
CA PRO A 99 6.63 -1.98 12.40
C PRO A 99 7.17 -3.27 13.02
N LYS A 100 6.31 -4.26 13.31
CA LYS A 100 6.73 -5.55 13.87
C LYS A 100 7.56 -6.37 12.89
N ILE A 101 7.13 -6.41 11.62
CA ILE A 101 7.91 -7.02 10.53
C ILE A 101 9.26 -6.30 10.38
N LEU A 102 9.24 -4.96 10.32
CA LEU A 102 10.45 -4.18 10.15
C LEU A 102 11.43 -4.39 11.31
N PHE A 103 10.93 -4.50 12.53
CA PHE A 103 11.75 -4.83 13.69
C PHE A 103 12.47 -6.17 13.49
N GLN A 104 11.76 -7.22 13.06
CA GLN A 104 12.36 -8.54 12.82
C GLN A 104 13.39 -8.53 11.68
N LEU A 105 13.15 -7.75 10.62
CA LEU A 105 13.98 -7.73 9.41
C LEU A 105 15.12 -6.69 9.43
N CYS A 106 15.15 -5.79 10.42
CA CYS A 106 16.11 -4.68 10.46
C CYS A 106 16.87 -4.55 11.79
N SER A 107 16.57 -5.38 12.79
CA SER A 107 17.22 -5.33 14.10
C SER A 107 18.22 -6.46 14.33
N GLY A 108 19.07 -6.29 15.34
CA GLY A 108 20.05 -7.30 15.72
C GLY A 108 21.32 -7.28 14.87
N PRO A 109 22.15 -8.33 14.96
CA PRO A 109 23.50 -8.35 14.38
C PRO A 109 23.54 -8.83 12.92
N MET A 110 22.42 -9.28 12.36
CA MET A 110 22.38 -9.82 11.00
C MET A 110 22.45 -8.70 9.97
N THR A 111 23.14 -8.97 8.87
CA THR A 111 23.12 -8.09 7.69
C THR A 111 21.76 -8.20 6.97
N PRO A 112 21.37 -7.19 6.18
CA PRO A 112 20.16 -7.24 5.36
C PRO A 112 20.03 -8.54 4.55
N THR A 113 21.08 -8.97 3.86
CA THR A 113 21.07 -10.23 3.10
C THR A 113 20.77 -11.44 3.98
N GLN A 114 21.35 -11.51 5.18
CA GLN A 114 21.12 -12.62 6.12
C GLN A 114 19.68 -12.64 6.62
N HIS A 115 19.10 -11.48 6.96
CA HIS A 115 17.66 -11.38 7.27
C HIS A 115 16.82 -11.94 6.12
N LEU A 116 17.10 -11.53 4.88
CA LEU A 116 16.34 -11.97 3.71
C LEU A 116 16.49 -13.46 3.36
N GLU A 117 17.60 -14.08 3.75
CA GLU A 117 17.84 -15.52 3.57
C GLU A 117 17.20 -16.37 4.67
N MET A 118 17.24 -15.90 5.91
CA MET A 118 16.86 -16.66 7.11
C MET A 118 15.38 -16.48 7.49
N GLN A 119 14.80 -15.29 7.25
CA GLN A 119 13.44 -14.94 7.66
C GLN A 119 12.50 -14.83 6.45
N GLN A 120 12.47 -15.88 5.64
CA GLN A 120 11.77 -15.87 4.35
C GLN A 120 10.24 -15.72 4.49
N ALA A 121 9.67 -16.19 5.59
CA ALA A 121 8.23 -16.11 5.84
C ALA A 121 7.80 -14.66 6.05
N LEU A 122 8.53 -13.91 6.89
CA LEU A 122 8.27 -12.48 7.09
C LEU A 122 8.58 -11.63 5.85
N VAL A 123 9.61 -11.99 5.09
CA VAL A 123 9.91 -11.35 3.79
C VAL A 123 8.74 -11.51 2.81
N LYS A 124 8.16 -12.71 2.71
CA LYS A 124 6.99 -12.98 1.87
C LYS A 124 5.80 -12.15 2.33
N GLN A 125 5.49 -12.15 3.62
CA GLN A 125 4.37 -11.36 4.15
C GLN A 125 4.56 -9.86 3.93
N PHE A 126 5.78 -9.32 4.06
CA PHE A 126 6.04 -7.92 3.76
C PHE A 126 5.79 -7.59 2.28
N ALA A 127 6.19 -8.49 1.38
CA ALA A 127 5.93 -8.38 -0.05
C ALA A 127 4.42 -8.45 -0.37
N GLU A 128 3.65 -9.31 0.31
CA GLU A 128 2.19 -9.39 0.19
C GLU A 128 1.49 -8.11 0.67
N ILE A 129 1.96 -7.50 1.77
CA ILE A 129 1.47 -6.17 2.21
C ILE A 129 1.72 -5.12 1.13
N LEU A 130 2.93 -5.06 0.55
CA LEU A 130 3.27 -4.11 -0.51
C LEU A 130 2.40 -4.30 -1.76
N GLU A 131 2.14 -5.56 -2.15
CA GLU A 131 1.23 -5.86 -3.25
C GLU A 131 -0.18 -5.36 -2.95
N PHE A 132 -0.73 -5.72 -1.79
CA PHE A 132 -2.07 -5.29 -1.37
C PHE A 132 -2.20 -3.77 -1.43
N VAL A 133 -1.23 -3.06 -0.85
CA VAL A 133 -1.21 -1.59 -0.78
C VAL A 133 -1.30 -0.97 -2.17
N LEU A 134 -0.47 -1.43 -3.12
CA LEU A 134 -0.51 -0.89 -4.49
C LEU A 134 -1.76 -1.28 -5.27
N LYS A 135 -2.28 -2.51 -5.10
CA LYS A 135 -3.55 -2.94 -5.74
C LYS A 135 -4.72 -2.10 -5.22
N PHE A 136 -4.82 -1.93 -3.90
CA PHE A 136 -5.89 -1.15 -3.26
C PHE A 136 -5.90 0.28 -3.78
N ASP A 137 -4.74 0.94 -3.76
CA ASP A 137 -4.61 2.34 -4.18
C ASP A 137 -4.90 2.50 -5.68
N GLU A 138 -4.51 1.53 -6.52
CA GLU A 138 -4.86 1.52 -7.94
C GLU A 138 -6.38 1.45 -8.15
N TYR A 139 -7.09 0.57 -7.43
CA TYR A 139 -8.55 0.49 -7.50
C TYR A 139 -9.21 1.76 -6.97
N LYS A 140 -8.71 2.30 -5.87
CA LYS A 140 -9.20 3.55 -5.29
C LYS A 140 -9.09 4.71 -6.27
N MET A 141 -7.95 4.88 -6.93
CA MET A 141 -7.72 5.97 -7.89
C MET A 141 -8.67 5.90 -9.10
N LYS A 142 -9.10 4.70 -9.48
CA LYS A 142 -10.06 4.47 -10.57
C LYS A 142 -11.53 4.61 -10.12
N THR A 143 -11.79 4.85 -8.83
CA THR A 143 -13.14 4.80 -8.24
C THR A 143 -13.51 6.12 -7.55
N PRO A 144 -13.82 7.19 -8.31
CA PRO A 144 -14.18 8.51 -7.74
C PRO A 144 -15.46 8.48 -6.88
N ALA A 145 -16.30 7.45 -7.02
CA ALA A 145 -17.51 7.29 -6.22
C ALA A 145 -17.22 7.19 -4.71
N ILE A 146 -16.08 6.62 -4.30
CA ILE A 146 -15.70 6.45 -2.90
C ILE A 146 -15.75 7.78 -2.12
N GLN A 147 -15.12 8.83 -2.66
CA GLN A 147 -15.11 10.14 -2.00
C GLN A 147 -16.48 10.81 -2.04
N ASN A 148 -17.22 10.66 -3.14
CA ASN A 148 -18.53 11.28 -3.33
C ASN A 148 -19.57 10.70 -2.36
N ASP A 149 -19.61 9.38 -2.25
CA ASP A 149 -20.57 8.66 -1.40
C ASP A 149 -20.30 8.96 0.08
N PHE A 150 -19.03 8.95 0.49
CA PHE A 150 -18.66 9.29 1.87
C PHE A 150 -18.93 10.76 2.21
N SER A 151 -18.68 11.67 1.25
CA SER A 151 -19.01 13.10 1.41
C SER A 151 -20.51 13.33 1.50
N TYR A 152 -21.33 12.59 0.76
CA TYR A 152 -22.79 12.63 0.89
C TYR A 152 -23.23 12.14 2.28
N TYR A 153 -22.73 10.98 2.73
CA TYR A 153 -23.02 10.43 4.05
C TYR A 153 -22.75 11.44 5.18
N ARG A 154 -21.57 12.06 5.19
CA ARG A 154 -21.20 13.06 6.20
C ARG A 154 -22.12 14.27 6.23
N ARG A 155 -22.49 14.79 5.04
CA ARG A 155 -23.43 15.92 4.92
C ARG A 155 -24.82 15.56 5.45
N THR A 156 -25.31 14.35 5.13
CA THR A 156 -26.62 13.88 5.58
C THR A 156 -26.68 13.70 7.09
N ILE A 157 -25.66 13.11 7.72
CA ILE A 157 -25.60 13.00 9.19
C ILE A 157 -25.55 14.37 9.87
N THR A 158 -24.75 15.29 9.33
CA THR A 158 -24.61 16.63 9.91
C THR A 158 -25.95 17.38 9.88
N ARG A 159 -26.67 17.32 8.75
CA ARG A 159 -28.01 17.90 8.60
C ARG A 159 -29.02 17.28 9.56
N GLN A 160 -29.06 15.95 9.64
CA GLN A 160 -29.98 15.24 10.55
C GLN A 160 -29.79 15.70 12.01
N ARG A 161 -28.55 15.87 12.49
CA ARG A 161 -28.31 16.37 13.86
C ARG A 161 -28.82 17.78 14.10
N MET A 162 -28.71 18.67 13.13
CA MET A 162 -29.24 20.04 13.25
C MET A 162 -30.77 20.07 13.29
N SER A 163 -31.43 19.12 12.62
CA SER A 163 -32.89 18.97 12.63
C SER A 163 -33.44 18.24 13.87
N SER A 164 -32.63 17.39 14.52
CA SER A 164 -33.04 16.56 15.66
C SER A 164 -33.15 17.27 17.02
N HIS A 165 -33.47 18.58 17.07
CA HIS A 165 -33.94 19.19 18.31
C HIS A 165 -35.34 18.70 18.76
N ASN A 166 -36.03 17.88 17.96
CA ASN A 166 -37.34 17.29 18.29
C ASN A 166 -37.36 15.76 18.16
N GLY A 167 -36.60 15.06 19.00
CA GLY A 167 -37.01 13.73 19.53
C GLY A 167 -37.29 12.60 18.54
N PHE A 168 -36.32 12.22 17.69
CA PHE A 168 -36.29 10.88 17.10
C PHE A 168 -34.96 10.19 17.40
N GLU A 169 -35.04 9.16 18.25
CA GLU A 169 -33.98 8.24 18.64
C GLU A 169 -33.60 7.33 17.46
N HIS A 170 -32.68 7.78 16.62
CA HIS A 170 -31.87 6.91 15.75
C HIS A 170 -30.38 7.10 16.06
N LEU A 171 -30.03 7.20 17.35
CA LEU A 171 -28.65 7.32 17.80
C LEU A 171 -27.88 5.98 17.74
N ASP A 172 -28.57 4.84 17.83
CA ASP A 172 -27.96 3.50 17.91
C ASP A 172 -27.63 2.82 16.57
N THR A 173 -28.05 3.39 15.43
CA THR A 173 -27.73 2.85 14.09
C THR A 173 -26.52 3.53 13.43
N ARG A 174 -25.80 4.41 14.14
CA ARG A 174 -24.63 5.09 13.57
C ARG A 174 -23.38 4.22 13.66
N GLU A 175 -23.11 3.51 12.58
CA GLU A 175 -21.91 2.68 12.42
C GLU A 175 -20.58 3.48 12.50
N VAL A 176 -20.62 4.80 12.26
CA VAL A 176 -19.45 5.70 12.20
C VAL A 176 -19.64 6.92 13.11
N THR A 177 -18.74 7.11 14.07
CA THR A 177 -18.70 8.30 14.94
C THR A 177 -18.19 9.53 14.17
N ASN A 178 -18.39 10.75 14.69
CA ASN A 178 -17.86 11.96 14.03
C ASN A 178 -16.35 11.97 13.88
N GLU A 179 -15.67 11.56 14.93
CA GLU A 179 -14.22 11.52 14.97
C GLU A 179 -13.68 10.52 13.93
N LEU A 180 -14.27 9.32 13.90
CA LEU A 180 -13.95 8.31 12.90
C LEU A 180 -14.23 8.82 11.48
N ALA A 181 -15.36 9.50 11.27
CA ALA A 181 -15.71 10.07 9.97
C ALA A 181 -14.70 11.12 9.48
N ASN A 182 -14.13 11.91 10.39
CA ASN A 182 -13.08 12.89 10.06
C ASN A 182 -11.79 12.18 9.66
N ARG A 183 -11.35 11.15 10.41
CA ARG A 183 -10.17 10.35 10.09
C ARG A 183 -10.30 9.64 8.74
N MET A 184 -11.43 8.98 8.50
CA MET A 184 -11.74 8.36 7.20
C MET A 184 -11.76 9.38 6.06
N SER A 185 -12.21 10.61 6.29
CA SER A 185 -12.22 11.65 5.25
C SER A 185 -10.81 12.03 4.82
N LEU A 186 -9.90 12.19 5.78
CA LEU A 186 -8.50 12.47 5.52
C LEU A 186 -7.85 11.29 4.78
N PHE A 187 -8.10 10.07 5.23
CA PHE A 187 -7.66 8.85 4.55
C PHE A 187 -8.07 8.86 3.07
N TYR A 188 -9.36 8.97 2.76
CA TYR A 188 -9.81 8.91 1.37
C TYR A 188 -9.48 10.13 0.52
N ALA A 189 -9.13 11.26 1.13
CA ALA A 189 -8.68 12.45 0.40
C ALA A 189 -7.34 12.22 -0.32
N HIS A 190 -6.46 11.38 0.23
CA HIS A 190 -5.19 11.02 -0.41
C HIS A 190 -5.40 10.14 -1.63
N ALA A 191 -4.64 10.37 -2.72
CA ALA A 191 -4.71 9.56 -3.93
C ALA A 191 -4.34 8.08 -3.65
N THR A 192 -3.33 7.88 -2.80
CA THR A 192 -2.73 6.59 -2.44
C THR A 192 -2.80 6.38 -0.91
N PRO A 193 -4.01 6.16 -0.36
CA PRO A 193 -4.22 6.17 1.08
C PRO A 193 -3.50 5.02 1.82
N MET A 194 -3.47 3.81 1.26
CA MET A 194 -2.78 2.68 1.90
C MET A 194 -1.27 2.87 1.87
N LEU A 195 -0.72 3.39 0.77
CA LEU A 195 0.71 3.65 0.65
C LEU A 195 1.16 4.80 1.56
N LYS A 196 0.29 5.79 1.79
CA LYS A 196 0.51 6.84 2.79
C LYS A 196 0.65 6.25 4.19
N VAL A 197 -0.28 5.40 4.61
CA VAL A 197 -0.23 4.70 5.91
C VAL A 197 1.07 3.88 6.02
N LEU A 198 1.39 3.09 5.00
CA LEU A 198 2.60 2.27 4.99
C LEU A 198 3.89 3.11 5.11
N SER A 199 3.97 4.22 4.37
CA SER A 199 5.12 5.12 4.38
C SER A 199 5.29 5.84 5.72
N GLU A 200 4.18 6.25 6.34
CA GLU A 200 4.17 6.87 7.67
C GLU A 200 4.56 5.86 8.75
N ALA A 201 3.96 4.67 8.77
CA ALA A 201 4.32 3.60 9.71
C ALA A 201 5.83 3.26 9.63
N THR A 202 6.37 3.13 8.42
CA THR A 202 7.80 2.86 8.20
C THR A 202 8.68 4.03 8.69
N SER A 203 8.26 5.28 8.44
CA SER A 203 9.00 6.47 8.90
C SER A 203 8.96 6.62 10.43
N MET A 204 7.81 6.32 11.05
CA MET A 204 7.66 6.32 12.50
C MET A 204 8.50 5.22 13.15
N PHE A 205 8.51 4.01 12.58
CA PHE A 205 9.35 2.91 13.06
C PHE A 205 10.82 3.32 13.20
N VAL A 206 11.41 3.93 12.17
CA VAL A 206 12.80 4.39 12.22
C VAL A 206 13.01 5.50 13.24
N LYS A 207 12.01 6.38 13.42
CA LYS A 207 12.09 7.47 14.40
C LYS A 207 11.99 6.98 15.84
N GLU A 208 11.13 6.00 16.11
CA GLU A 208 10.86 5.47 17.45
C GLU A 208 11.89 4.44 17.90
N ASN A 209 12.59 3.80 16.96
CA ASN A 209 13.64 2.82 17.24
C ASN A 209 15.03 3.42 16.94
N SER A 210 15.37 4.53 17.60
CA SER A 210 16.65 5.23 17.38
C SER A 210 17.91 4.40 17.69
N ASP A 211 17.75 3.30 18.44
CA ASP A 211 18.82 2.35 18.73
C ASP A 211 19.14 1.43 17.55
N ILE A 212 18.23 1.31 16.58
CA ILE A 212 18.45 0.60 15.32
C ILE A 212 19.01 1.60 14.29
N PRO A 213 20.20 1.35 13.71
CA PRO A 213 20.73 2.19 12.65
C PRO A 213 19.76 2.30 11.48
N ILE A 214 19.49 3.52 11.01
CA ILE A 214 18.61 3.78 9.85
C ILE A 214 19.10 3.07 8.58
N GLU A 215 20.42 2.85 8.49
CA GLU A 215 21.08 2.08 7.45
C GLU A 215 20.53 0.66 7.39
N ASN A 216 20.20 0.01 8.51
CA ASN A 216 19.65 -1.34 8.49
C ASN A 216 18.32 -1.38 7.73
N THR A 217 17.39 -0.47 8.03
CA THR A 217 16.10 -0.42 7.33
C THR A 217 16.27 -0.02 5.87
N THR A 218 17.05 1.02 5.59
CA THR A 218 17.23 1.50 4.21
C THR A 218 18.00 0.50 3.35
N GLU A 219 19.01 -0.18 3.89
CA GLU A 219 19.73 -1.23 3.18
C GLU A 219 18.86 -2.47 2.97
N THR A 220 18.04 -2.90 3.93
CA THR A 220 17.06 -3.98 3.76
C THR A 220 16.08 -3.67 2.62
N LEU A 221 15.44 -2.49 2.64
CA LEU A 221 14.53 -2.06 1.56
C LEU A 221 15.24 -2.03 0.20
N SER A 222 16.46 -1.48 0.14
CA SER A 222 17.22 -1.39 -1.10
C SER A 222 17.67 -2.76 -1.62
N THR A 223 17.98 -3.70 -0.72
CA THR A 223 18.40 -5.06 -1.07
C THR A 223 17.22 -5.84 -1.63
N MET A 224 16.05 -5.76 -0.99
CA MET A 224 14.82 -6.33 -1.53
C MET A 224 14.51 -5.76 -2.93
N ALA A 225 14.63 -4.43 -3.12
CA ALA A 225 14.37 -3.79 -4.41
C ALA A 225 15.34 -4.28 -5.51
N LYS A 226 16.63 -4.43 -5.16
CA LYS A 226 17.65 -5.01 -6.07
C LYS A 226 17.32 -6.45 -6.43
N VAL A 227 16.86 -7.26 -5.48
CA VAL A 227 16.46 -8.66 -5.72
C VAL A 227 15.28 -8.71 -6.68
N CYS A 228 14.23 -7.91 -6.46
CA CYS A 228 13.10 -7.83 -7.38
C CYS A 228 13.52 -7.41 -8.79
N LEU A 229 14.33 -6.34 -8.91
CA LEU A 229 14.85 -5.90 -10.20
C LEU A 229 15.64 -7.01 -10.89
N ARG A 230 16.50 -7.71 -10.14
CA ARG A 230 17.33 -8.79 -10.68
C ARG A 230 16.52 -9.99 -11.16
N MET A 231 15.44 -10.33 -10.45
CA MET A 231 14.50 -11.37 -10.87
C MET A 231 13.82 -10.99 -12.19
N LEU A 232 13.43 -9.72 -12.34
CA LEU A 232 12.73 -9.20 -13.51
C LEU A 232 13.64 -8.94 -14.72
N GLU A 233 14.93 -8.70 -14.51
CA GLU A 233 15.91 -8.50 -15.60
C GLU A 233 16.47 -9.82 -16.17
N ASN A 234 16.35 -10.93 -15.44
CA ASN A 234 16.95 -12.19 -15.83
C ASN A 234 15.92 -13.14 -16.47
N PRO A 235 15.96 -13.35 -17.79
CA PRO A 235 14.98 -14.20 -18.47
C PRO A 235 14.92 -15.64 -17.94
N ASN A 236 16.04 -16.16 -17.43
CA ASN A 236 16.09 -17.51 -16.85
C ASN A 236 15.39 -17.62 -15.48
N LEU A 237 15.23 -16.50 -14.77
CA LEU A 237 14.46 -16.46 -13.52
C LEU A 237 12.98 -16.22 -13.83
N ILE A 238 12.68 -15.33 -14.78
CA ILE A 238 11.31 -15.09 -15.24
C ILE A 238 10.69 -16.37 -15.79
N SER A 239 11.44 -17.17 -16.54
CA SER A 239 10.94 -18.44 -17.09
C SER A 239 10.60 -19.50 -16.03
N GLN A 240 11.04 -19.30 -14.78
CA GLN A 240 10.70 -20.17 -13.65
C GLN A 240 9.41 -19.71 -12.95
N PHE A 241 8.89 -18.52 -13.25
CA PHE A 241 7.59 -18.09 -12.74
C PHE A 241 6.48 -18.96 -13.32
N GLN A 242 5.73 -19.63 -12.44
CA GLN A 242 4.65 -20.53 -12.86
C GLN A 242 3.42 -19.77 -13.36
N ARG A 243 3.23 -18.52 -12.90
CA ARG A 243 2.06 -17.69 -13.18
C ARG A 243 2.49 -16.30 -13.61
N GLU A 244 1.79 -15.73 -14.60
CA GLU A 244 1.98 -14.34 -15.05
C GLU A 244 1.81 -13.34 -13.88
N GLU A 245 0.87 -13.62 -12.98
CA GLU A 245 0.62 -12.82 -11.76
C GLU A 245 1.87 -12.66 -10.90
N THR A 246 2.78 -13.64 -10.88
CA THR A 246 4.05 -13.57 -10.14
C THR A 246 4.92 -12.41 -10.65
N GLN A 247 4.96 -12.20 -11.96
CA GLN A 247 5.74 -11.09 -12.52
C GLN A 247 5.14 -9.74 -12.11
N LEU A 248 3.81 -9.63 -12.13
CA LEU A 248 3.09 -8.42 -11.69
C LEU A 248 3.26 -8.16 -10.20
N PHE A 249 3.25 -9.22 -9.38
CA PHE A 249 3.57 -9.18 -7.96
C PHE A 249 4.94 -8.55 -7.73
N VAL A 250 5.98 -9.10 -8.37
CA VAL A 250 7.37 -8.62 -8.19
C VAL A 250 7.54 -7.18 -8.68
N LEU A 251 6.85 -6.78 -9.76
CA LEU A 251 6.82 -5.38 -10.22
C LEU A 251 6.23 -4.43 -9.18
N ARG A 252 5.11 -4.82 -8.54
CA ARG A 252 4.47 -4.03 -7.47
C ARG A 252 5.37 -3.92 -6.24
N VAL A 253 5.93 -5.04 -5.79
CA VAL A 253 6.83 -5.08 -4.63
C VAL A 253 8.05 -4.21 -4.88
N MET A 254 8.68 -4.30 -6.06
CA MET A 254 9.81 -3.44 -6.44
C MET A 254 9.46 -1.95 -6.31
N VAL A 255 8.31 -1.53 -6.83
CA VAL A 255 7.88 -0.12 -6.78
C VAL A 255 7.53 0.32 -5.37
N GLY A 256 6.84 -0.52 -4.60
CA GLY A 256 6.54 -0.25 -3.19
C GLY A 256 7.81 -0.04 -2.36
N LEU A 257 8.82 -0.89 -2.55
CA LEU A 257 10.12 -0.77 -1.87
C LEU A 257 10.88 0.50 -2.25
N VAL A 258 10.87 0.89 -3.54
CA VAL A 258 11.47 2.15 -4.00
C VAL A 258 10.81 3.35 -3.31
N ILE A 259 9.47 3.35 -3.22
CA ILE A 259 8.72 4.44 -2.57
C ILE A 259 9.02 4.48 -1.08
N LEU A 260 8.98 3.35 -0.36
CA LEU A 260 9.30 3.32 1.06
C LEU A 260 10.73 3.77 1.34
N TYR A 261 11.70 3.31 0.55
CA TYR A 261 13.09 3.78 0.66
C TYR A 261 13.16 5.30 0.49
N ASP A 262 12.45 5.86 -0.49
CA ASP A 262 12.43 7.30 -0.71
C ASP A 262 11.83 8.08 0.47
N HIS A 263 10.86 7.54 1.20
CA HIS A 263 10.29 8.21 2.38
C HIS A 263 11.20 8.16 3.60
N VAL A 264 11.90 7.04 3.78
CA VAL A 264 12.72 6.76 4.97
C VAL A 264 14.14 7.28 4.84
N HIS A 265 14.78 7.11 3.67
CA HIS A 265 16.17 7.49 3.49
C HIS A 265 16.33 9.02 3.55
N PRO A 266 17.30 9.57 4.31
CA PRO A 266 17.41 11.02 4.54
C PRO A 266 17.59 11.86 3.27
N GLN A 267 18.22 11.28 2.24
CA GLN A 267 18.46 11.93 0.95
C GLN A 267 17.53 11.41 -0.15
N GLY A 268 16.60 10.51 0.18
CA GLY A 268 15.70 9.88 -0.78
C GLY A 268 16.35 8.86 -1.71
N ALA A 269 15.53 8.35 -2.64
CA ALA A 269 15.90 7.30 -3.60
C ALA A 269 16.60 7.83 -4.86
N PHE A 270 16.51 9.14 -5.14
CA PHE A 270 16.89 9.71 -6.43
C PHE A 270 18.28 10.34 -6.48
N VAL A 271 18.97 10.42 -5.35
CA VAL A 271 20.36 10.90 -5.30
C VAL A 271 21.31 9.88 -5.93
N LYS A 272 22.44 10.36 -6.47
CA LYS A 272 23.43 9.51 -7.15
C LYS A 272 24.02 8.42 -6.24
N ALA A 273 24.11 8.69 -4.94
CA ALA A 273 24.63 7.76 -3.93
C ALA A 273 23.57 6.80 -3.38
N SER A 274 22.33 6.86 -3.87
CA SER A 274 21.24 5.96 -3.46
C SER A 274 21.62 4.51 -3.73
N ASN A 275 21.27 3.63 -2.78
CA ASN A 275 21.45 2.20 -2.94
C ASN A 275 20.39 1.59 -3.88
N VAL A 276 19.35 2.33 -4.27
CA VAL A 276 18.28 1.86 -5.16
C VAL A 276 18.57 2.27 -6.60
N ASP A 277 18.61 1.30 -7.53
CA ASP A 277 18.70 1.60 -8.96
C ASP A 277 17.34 2.02 -9.55
N VAL A 278 16.93 3.25 -9.22
CA VAL A 278 15.67 3.82 -9.73
C VAL A 278 15.66 3.88 -11.26
N LYS A 279 16.81 4.10 -11.91
CA LYS A 279 16.89 4.15 -13.37
C LYS A 279 16.59 2.79 -13.99
N GLY A 280 17.20 1.73 -13.44
CA GLY A 280 16.93 0.35 -13.83
C GLY A 280 15.45 0.00 -13.65
N CYS A 281 14.90 0.29 -12.46
CA CYS A 281 13.48 0.05 -12.15
C CYS A 281 12.54 0.75 -13.15
N VAL A 282 12.76 2.04 -13.42
CA VAL A 282 11.89 2.80 -14.34
C VAL A 282 12.04 2.35 -15.78
N LYS A 283 13.26 2.01 -16.24
CA LYS A 283 13.46 1.44 -17.58
C LYS A 283 12.72 0.11 -17.74
N LEU A 284 12.87 -0.79 -16.77
CA LEU A 284 12.19 -2.07 -16.76
C LEU A 284 10.66 -1.90 -16.81
N LEU A 285 10.10 -0.94 -16.05
CA LEU A 285 8.67 -0.62 -16.10
C LEU A 285 8.22 -0.10 -17.47
N LYS A 286 9.03 0.75 -18.13
CA LYS A 286 8.72 1.27 -19.46
C LYS A 286 8.77 0.21 -20.57
N GLU A 287 9.49 -0.88 -20.34
CA GLU A 287 9.52 -2.04 -21.26
C GLU A 287 8.29 -2.95 -21.10
N GLN A 288 7.52 -2.81 -20.02
CA GLN A 288 6.27 -3.55 -19.82
C GLN A 288 5.11 -2.93 -20.62
N PRO A 289 4.09 -3.72 -21.00
CA PRO A 289 2.85 -3.19 -21.54
C PRO A 289 2.24 -2.12 -20.63
N ALA A 290 1.74 -1.03 -21.20
CA ALA A 290 1.20 0.11 -20.45
C ALA A 290 0.10 -0.30 -19.44
N ALA A 291 -0.72 -1.30 -19.79
CA ALA A 291 -1.74 -1.86 -18.90
C ALA A 291 -1.19 -2.43 -17.57
N ARG A 292 0.10 -2.81 -17.54
CA ARG A 292 0.79 -3.39 -16.37
C ARG A 292 1.65 -2.37 -15.62
N SER A 293 2.20 -1.36 -16.31
CA SER A 293 3.21 -0.46 -15.73
C SER A 293 2.74 0.98 -15.48
N GLU A 294 1.71 1.47 -16.16
CA GLU A 294 1.32 2.89 -16.06
C GLU A 294 0.87 3.28 -14.64
N GLY A 295 0.11 2.41 -13.97
CA GLY A 295 -0.28 2.61 -12.57
C GLY A 295 0.93 2.70 -11.64
N LEU A 296 1.94 1.85 -11.87
CA LEU A 296 3.17 1.80 -11.09
C LEU A 296 4.08 3.02 -11.35
N LEU A 297 4.17 3.46 -12.60
CA LEU A 297 4.87 4.70 -12.97
C LEU A 297 4.20 5.92 -12.31
N ASN A 298 2.86 5.95 -12.28
CA ASN A 298 2.12 6.99 -11.57
C ASN A 298 2.34 6.96 -10.05
N ALA A 299 2.43 5.78 -9.44
CA ALA A 299 2.79 5.67 -8.03
C ALA A 299 4.16 6.31 -7.75
N LEU A 300 5.17 6.05 -8.59
CA LEU A 300 6.48 6.70 -8.50
C LEU A 300 6.41 8.21 -8.72
N ARG A 301 5.59 8.69 -9.67
CA ARG A 301 5.47 10.14 -9.97
C ARG A 301 4.83 10.93 -8.82
N TYR A 302 3.80 10.37 -8.19
CA TYR A 302 2.92 11.14 -7.31
C TYR A 302 3.06 10.81 -5.83
N THR A 303 3.65 9.67 -5.47
CA THR A 303 3.76 9.24 -4.06
C THR A 303 5.18 9.29 -3.52
N THR A 304 6.18 9.53 -4.38
CA THR A 304 7.56 9.72 -3.91
C THR A 304 7.73 11.11 -3.29
N LYS A 305 8.58 11.19 -2.28
CA LYS A 305 8.87 12.37 -1.47
C LYS A 305 9.86 13.30 -2.17
N HIS A 306 10.96 12.76 -2.71
CA HIS A 306 12.09 13.58 -3.16
C HIS A 306 12.15 13.80 -4.69
N LEU A 307 11.26 13.17 -5.49
CA LEU A 307 11.32 13.26 -6.96
C LEU A 307 11.28 14.70 -7.48
N ASN A 308 10.50 15.57 -6.84
CA ASN A 308 10.28 16.94 -7.30
C ASN A 308 11.32 17.94 -6.78
N GLU A 309 12.19 17.54 -5.86
CA GLU A 309 13.21 18.42 -5.27
C GLU A 309 14.26 18.89 -6.30
N GLU A 310 14.82 20.08 -6.10
CA GLU A 310 15.83 20.65 -7.01
C GLU A 310 17.08 19.78 -7.15
N ALA A 311 17.47 19.08 -6.09
CA ALA A 311 18.61 18.18 -6.06
C ALA A 311 18.42 16.92 -6.93
N THR A 312 17.17 16.56 -7.26
CA THR A 312 16.89 15.37 -8.07
C THR A 312 17.36 15.57 -9.52
N PRO A 313 18.22 14.68 -10.05
CA PRO A 313 18.80 14.84 -11.38
C PRO A 313 17.74 14.99 -12.48
N LYS A 314 17.91 16.00 -13.36
CA LYS A 314 16.96 16.30 -14.46
C LYS A 314 16.67 15.10 -15.35
N ASN A 315 17.66 14.23 -15.59
CA ASN A 315 17.45 13.02 -16.39
C ASN A 315 16.50 12.01 -15.71
N ILE A 316 16.49 11.92 -14.38
CA ILE A 316 15.52 11.10 -13.63
C ILE A 316 14.13 11.72 -13.74
N LYS A 317 14.01 13.04 -13.53
CA LYS A 317 12.74 13.74 -13.68
C LYS A 317 12.17 13.54 -15.07
N ASN A 318 12.99 13.69 -16.12
CA ASN A 318 12.57 13.45 -17.50
C ASN A 318 12.23 11.99 -17.79
N LEU A 319 12.86 11.04 -17.09
CA LEU A 319 12.55 9.63 -17.24
C LEU A 319 11.15 9.31 -16.67
N LEU A 320 10.73 10.00 -15.62
CA LEU A 320 9.39 9.86 -15.03
C LEU A 320 8.40 10.90 -15.55
N ALA A 321 8.84 11.93 -16.28
CA ALA A 321 7.96 12.85 -16.97
C ALA A 321 7.15 12.08 -18.03
N ALA A 322 5.83 12.23 -17.96
CA ALA A 322 4.92 11.81 -19.01
C ALA A 322 4.93 12.84 -20.13
#